data_AF-A0A3M6TDP6-F1
#
_entry.id   AF-A0A3M6TDP6-F1
#
_cell.length_a   1.000
_cell.length_b   1.000
_cell.length_c   1.000
_cell.angle_alpha   90.00
_cell.angle_beta   90.00
_cell.angle_gamma   90.00
#
_symmetry.space_group_name_H-M   'P 1'
#
loop_
_entity.id
_entity.type
_entity.pdbx_description
1 polymer ?
#
loop_
_entity_poly.entity_id
_entity_poly.type
_entity_poly.pdbx_seq_one_letter_code
_entity_poly.pdbx_strand_id
1 'polypeptide(L)'
;MVTDDEILMPGYNCVRRDRQRKADGGVAIYCRDSVVPGDFNIDFSVGRRNANSSQKRLLKEITELHDLKQVIESPTFVTEHSEFLIDLCFTKKITESDVIDPGLSDHSLVYCVMKSGRYRAPPKTIQFRSYKNYNRDPFVSELRQVAESHAPIRTSRVRGFSIPWLNSHVTDLMNKCNNHLKKAKGNKSSIHWRLYRDLRNKVSHSIKKAKSDYYTNLIIDSSKSSAKDFWRAFKQTLPSSKTSSRITNLLADGALLTSAQSIASTFNTYFVNVGKFLVEKIVPEPSSRLSKVGSILISADDIPLDNVDS
;
A
#
# COMPACT_ATOMS: atom_id res chain seq x y z
N MET A 1 -64.49 26.58 -7.19
CA MET A 1 -63.47 27.62 -7.45
C MET A 1 -62.15 26.99 -7.09
N VAL A 2 -61.18 27.01 -8.00
CA VAL A 2 -59.82 26.54 -7.72
C VAL A 2 -59.17 27.55 -6.77
N THR A 3 -58.61 27.08 -5.66
CA THR A 3 -57.95 27.93 -4.65
C THR A 3 -56.54 28.31 -5.08
N ASP A 4 -55.99 29.40 -4.56
CA ASP A 4 -54.66 29.88 -4.95
C ASP A 4 -53.54 28.90 -4.57
N ASP A 5 -53.76 28.08 -3.53
CA ASP A 5 -52.83 27.04 -3.10
C ASP A 5 -52.78 25.85 -4.07
N GLU A 6 -53.89 25.56 -4.77
CA GLU A 6 -53.98 24.46 -5.75
C GLU A 6 -53.25 24.76 -7.07
N ILE A 7 -52.87 26.02 -7.29
CA ILE A 7 -52.21 26.49 -8.52
C ILE A 7 -50.79 27.01 -8.26
N LEU A 8 -50.25 26.83 -7.05
CA LEU A 8 -48.90 27.25 -6.75
C LEU A 8 -47.89 26.21 -7.24
N MET A 9 -47.15 26.51 -8.31
CA MET A 9 -46.04 25.68 -8.76
C MET A 9 -44.71 26.22 -8.20
N PRO A 10 -43.94 25.43 -7.42
CA PRO A 10 -42.67 25.88 -6.86
C PRO A 10 -41.70 26.42 -7.91
N GLY A 11 -41.25 27.66 -7.73
CA GLY A 11 -40.34 28.34 -8.65
C GLY A 11 -41.01 29.00 -9.86
N TYR A 12 -42.34 29.03 -9.94
CA TYR A 12 -43.11 29.76 -10.94
C TYR A 12 -44.00 30.81 -10.29
N ASN A 13 -44.05 32.01 -10.87
CA ASN A 13 -45.05 33.02 -10.57
C ASN A 13 -46.29 32.74 -11.41
N CYS A 14 -47.46 32.60 -10.79
CA CYS A 14 -48.72 32.42 -11.49
C CYS A 14 -49.45 33.76 -11.65
N VAL A 15 -49.82 34.10 -12.88
CA VAL A 15 -50.68 35.24 -13.21
C VAL A 15 -51.99 34.67 -13.74
N ARG A 16 -53.09 34.84 -13.00
CA ARG A 16 -54.38 34.29 -13.39
C ARG A 16 -55.49 35.35 -13.47
N ARG A 17 -56.47 35.10 -14.33
CA ARG A 17 -57.71 35.87 -14.43
C ARG A 17 -58.89 34.93 -14.55
N ASP A 18 -59.68 34.86 -13.49
CA ASP A 18 -60.88 34.03 -13.42
C ASP A 18 -62.10 34.78 -13.96
N ARG A 19 -63.00 34.09 -14.68
CA ARG A 19 -64.31 34.66 -15.04
C ARG A 19 -65.28 34.50 -13.88
N GLN A 20 -66.09 35.53 -13.64
CA GLN A 20 -67.00 35.61 -12.48
C GLN A 20 -68.33 34.83 -12.63
N ARG A 21 -68.55 34.06 -13.70
CA ARG A 21 -69.79 33.28 -13.93
C ARG A 21 -69.56 31.77 -13.78
N LYS A 22 -70.50 31.07 -13.15
CA LYS A 22 -70.41 29.69 -12.64
C LYS A 22 -70.10 28.56 -13.65
N ALA A 23 -69.99 28.83 -14.96
CA ALA A 23 -69.87 27.78 -15.98
C ALA A 23 -68.74 27.99 -17.01
N ASP A 24 -67.92 29.03 -16.88
CA ASP A 24 -66.87 29.35 -17.86
C ASP A 24 -65.48 29.38 -17.20
N GLY A 25 -64.49 28.78 -17.87
CA GLY A 25 -63.11 28.68 -17.39
C GLY A 25 -62.37 30.01 -17.23
N GLY A 26 -61.19 29.95 -16.62
CA GLY A 26 -60.24 31.05 -16.44
C GLY A 26 -58.93 30.84 -17.21
N VAL A 27 -58.07 31.85 -17.24
CA VAL A 27 -56.71 31.75 -17.82
C VAL A 27 -55.69 31.89 -16.71
N ALA A 28 -54.69 31.01 -16.67
CA ALA A 28 -53.54 31.09 -15.79
C ALA A 28 -52.25 30.98 -16.60
N ILE A 29 -51.27 31.84 -16.31
CA ILE A 29 -49.96 31.88 -16.95
C ILE A 29 -48.91 31.65 -15.87
N TYR A 30 -48.09 30.61 -16.05
CA TYR A 30 -46.98 30.29 -15.18
C TYR A 30 -45.68 30.86 -15.75
N CYS A 31 -44.98 31.67 -14.96
CA CYS A 31 -43.76 32.34 -15.38
C CYS A 31 -42.60 31.98 -14.46
N ARG A 32 -41.51 31.47 -15.03
CA ARG A 32 -40.26 31.20 -14.31
C ARG A 32 -39.14 32.01 -14.94
N ASP A 33 -38.35 32.67 -14.10
CA ASP A 33 -37.21 33.50 -14.55
C ASP A 33 -37.55 34.56 -15.62
N SER A 34 -38.80 35.07 -15.61
CA SER A 34 -39.34 36.01 -16.60
C SER A 34 -39.48 35.45 -18.02
N VAL A 35 -39.73 34.15 -18.18
CA VAL A 35 -39.92 33.47 -19.47
C VAL A 35 -41.26 32.75 -19.49
N VAL A 36 -41.98 32.87 -20.61
CA VAL A 36 -43.27 32.18 -20.86
C VAL A 36 -43.30 31.65 -22.30
N PRO A 37 -42.80 30.43 -22.55
CA PRO A 37 -42.93 29.75 -23.83
C PRO A 37 -44.17 28.85 -23.89
N GLY A 38 -44.69 28.59 -25.08
CA GLY A 38 -45.68 27.53 -25.30
C GLY A 38 -46.48 27.68 -26.58
N ASP A 39 -47.29 26.67 -26.87
CA ASP A 39 -48.35 26.75 -27.88
C ASP A 39 -49.58 27.42 -27.25
N PHE A 40 -49.88 28.63 -27.71
CA PHE A 40 -51.02 29.40 -27.20
C PHE A 40 -52.28 29.21 -28.03
N ASN A 41 -52.18 28.63 -29.23
CA ASN A 41 -53.28 28.60 -30.20
C ASN A 41 -53.93 29.99 -30.42
N ILE A 42 -53.12 31.07 -30.33
CA ILE A 42 -53.53 32.46 -30.55
C ILE A 42 -52.61 33.07 -31.61
N ASP A 43 -53.17 33.45 -32.76
CA ASP A 43 -52.37 33.96 -33.87
C ASP A 43 -51.80 35.38 -33.61
N PHE A 44 -50.51 35.46 -33.36
CA PHE A 44 -49.80 36.72 -33.13
C PHE A 44 -49.36 37.45 -34.41
N SER A 45 -49.62 36.90 -35.60
CA SER A 45 -49.30 37.53 -36.89
C SER A 45 -49.78 38.99 -36.99
N VAL A 46 -48.97 39.84 -37.60
CA VAL A 46 -49.26 41.26 -37.81
C VAL A 46 -50.18 41.42 -39.02
N GLY A 47 -51.18 42.31 -38.93
CA GLY A 47 -52.01 42.70 -40.08
C GLY A 47 -53.12 41.70 -40.51
N ARG A 48 -53.24 40.53 -39.87
CA ARG A 48 -54.31 39.56 -40.17
C ARG A 48 -55.51 39.71 -39.23
N ARG A 49 -56.72 39.45 -39.76
CA ARG A 49 -57.93 39.32 -38.92
C ARG A 49 -57.81 38.05 -38.09
N ASN A 50 -57.71 38.19 -36.78
CA ASN A 50 -57.58 37.08 -35.85
C ASN A 50 -58.94 36.69 -35.26
N ALA A 51 -59.36 35.44 -35.44
CA ALA A 51 -60.57 34.87 -34.81
C ALA A 51 -60.54 34.97 -33.27
N ASN A 52 -59.34 34.92 -32.70
CA ASN A 52 -59.04 34.97 -31.26
C ASN A 52 -58.58 36.38 -30.82
N SER A 53 -59.10 37.44 -31.46
CA SER A 53 -58.71 38.84 -31.20
C SER A 53 -58.84 39.26 -29.74
N SER A 54 -59.87 38.76 -29.03
CA SER A 54 -60.08 39.06 -27.61
C SER A 54 -59.01 38.43 -26.71
N GLN A 55 -58.60 37.18 -26.99
CA GLN A 55 -57.55 36.48 -26.27
C GLN A 55 -56.17 37.08 -26.57
N LYS A 56 -55.91 37.46 -27.83
CA LYS A 56 -54.69 38.18 -28.22
C LYS A 56 -54.55 39.49 -27.46
N ARG A 57 -55.63 40.27 -27.34
CA ARG A 57 -55.64 41.52 -26.56
C ARG A 57 -55.36 41.27 -25.09
N LEU A 58 -56.03 40.29 -24.47
CA LEU A 58 -55.82 39.96 -23.07
C LEU A 58 -54.37 39.51 -22.80
N LEU A 59 -53.83 38.66 -23.66
CA LEU A 59 -52.45 38.18 -23.52
C LEU A 59 -51.46 39.35 -23.65
N LYS A 60 -51.68 40.26 -24.62
CA LYS A 60 -50.88 41.49 -24.76
C LYS A 60 -50.92 42.35 -23.50
N GLU A 61 -52.11 42.64 -22.97
CA GLU A 61 -52.28 43.44 -21.75
C GLU A 61 -51.51 42.82 -20.56
N ILE A 62 -51.57 41.50 -20.37
CA ILE A 62 -50.85 40.80 -19.30
C ILE A 62 -49.34 40.87 -19.53
N THR A 63 -48.88 40.60 -20.75
CA THR A 63 -47.44 40.59 -21.07
C THR A 63 -46.84 41.99 -20.97
N GLU A 64 -47.56 43.03 -21.39
CA GLU A 64 -47.16 44.44 -21.27
C GLU A 64 -47.09 44.87 -19.80
N LEU A 65 -48.07 44.49 -18.97
CA LEU A 65 -48.07 44.78 -17.53
C LEU A 65 -46.86 44.17 -16.82
N HIS A 66 -46.43 42.99 -17.27
CA HIS A 66 -45.24 42.33 -16.75
C HIS A 66 -43.97 42.70 -17.53
N ASP A 67 -44.02 43.63 -18.49
CA ASP A 67 -42.90 44.07 -19.34
C ASP A 67 -42.18 42.89 -20.04
N LEU A 68 -42.95 41.90 -20.46
CA LEU A 68 -42.52 40.77 -21.27
C LEU A 68 -42.78 41.06 -22.75
N LYS A 69 -41.80 40.75 -23.61
CA LYS A 69 -41.94 40.90 -25.06
C LYS A 69 -42.06 39.56 -25.72
N GLN A 70 -42.97 39.43 -26.69
CA GLN A 70 -42.96 38.28 -27.59
C GLN A 70 -41.71 38.36 -28.47
N VAL A 71 -40.86 37.34 -28.43
CA VAL A 71 -39.54 37.33 -29.10
C VAL A 71 -39.52 36.56 -30.42
N ILE A 72 -40.59 35.85 -30.77
CA ILE A 72 -40.68 35.08 -32.02
C ILE A 72 -41.41 35.90 -33.07
N GLU A 73 -40.76 36.09 -34.21
CA GLU A 73 -41.25 36.94 -35.31
C GLU A 73 -41.76 36.13 -36.51
N SER A 74 -41.17 34.96 -36.78
CA SER A 74 -41.53 34.08 -37.90
C SER A 74 -42.73 33.18 -37.57
N PRO A 75 -43.56 32.79 -38.56
CA PRO A 75 -44.63 31.82 -38.35
C PRO A 75 -44.11 30.50 -37.79
N THR A 76 -44.84 29.91 -36.85
CA THR A 76 -44.46 28.66 -36.17
C THR A 76 -45.34 27.49 -36.57
N PHE A 77 -46.48 27.77 -37.19
CA PHE A 77 -47.31 26.78 -37.86
C PHE A 77 -47.38 27.12 -39.35
N VAL A 78 -46.92 26.24 -40.23
CA VAL A 78 -46.89 26.45 -41.67
C VAL A 78 -47.42 25.22 -42.39
N THR A 79 -48.42 25.42 -43.23
CA THR A 79 -48.93 24.43 -44.20
C THR A 79 -48.72 24.97 -45.62
N GLU A 80 -49.10 24.20 -46.64
CA GLU A 80 -49.01 24.62 -48.05
C GLU A 80 -49.70 25.96 -48.35
N HIS A 81 -50.75 26.32 -47.59
CA HIS A 81 -51.61 27.47 -47.89
C HIS A 81 -51.78 28.44 -46.73
N SER A 82 -51.25 28.13 -45.55
CA SER A 82 -51.43 28.97 -44.37
C SER A 82 -50.20 28.98 -43.48
N GLU A 83 -49.95 30.14 -42.88
CA GLU A 83 -48.89 30.33 -41.91
C GLU A 83 -49.48 31.08 -40.70
N PHE A 84 -49.18 30.65 -39.49
CA PHE A 84 -49.65 31.27 -38.25
C PHE A 84 -48.52 31.33 -37.22
N LEU A 85 -48.50 32.40 -36.43
CA LEU A 85 -47.60 32.54 -35.28
C LEU A 85 -48.38 32.19 -34.02
N ILE A 86 -48.33 30.93 -33.60
CA ILE A 86 -49.15 30.40 -32.47
C ILE A 86 -48.31 29.84 -31.33
N ASP A 87 -47.06 29.47 -31.61
CA ASP A 87 -46.06 29.11 -30.61
C ASP A 87 -45.31 30.38 -30.21
N LEU A 88 -45.56 30.85 -28.98
CA LEU A 88 -45.07 32.16 -28.52
C LEU A 88 -44.04 31.97 -27.42
N CYS A 89 -43.13 32.94 -27.29
CA CYS A 89 -42.16 32.98 -26.21
C CYS A 89 -42.01 34.42 -25.69
N PHE A 90 -42.60 34.68 -24.53
CA PHE A 90 -42.54 35.99 -23.90
C PHE A 90 -41.38 36.04 -22.92
N THR A 91 -40.43 36.98 -23.10
CA THR A 91 -39.33 37.19 -22.16
C THR A 91 -38.80 38.61 -22.16
N LYS A 92 -38.07 38.98 -21.11
CA LYS A 92 -37.29 40.24 -21.02
C LYS A 92 -35.82 40.07 -21.36
N LYS A 93 -35.31 38.86 -21.14
CA LYS A 93 -33.88 38.55 -21.13
C LYS A 93 -33.58 37.59 -22.26
N ILE A 94 -33.29 38.14 -23.42
CA ILE A 94 -32.94 37.34 -24.59
C ILE A 94 -31.65 37.84 -25.23
N THR A 95 -30.87 36.91 -25.75
CA THR A 95 -29.69 37.17 -26.58
C THR A 95 -30.02 36.91 -28.05
N GLU A 96 -30.81 35.87 -28.32
CA GLU A 96 -31.17 35.41 -29.66
C GLU A 96 -32.47 34.60 -29.60
N SER A 97 -33.30 34.65 -30.64
CA SER A 97 -34.45 33.78 -30.87
C SER A 97 -34.60 33.52 -32.34
N ASP A 98 -35.13 32.35 -32.69
CA ASP A 98 -35.57 32.05 -34.05
C ASP A 98 -36.54 30.86 -34.07
N VAL A 99 -37.03 30.57 -35.26
CA VAL A 99 -37.84 29.41 -35.62
C VAL A 99 -37.03 28.48 -36.50
N ILE A 100 -36.96 27.21 -36.12
CA ILE A 100 -36.31 26.15 -36.89
C ILE A 100 -37.39 25.24 -37.43
N ASP A 101 -37.51 25.13 -38.75
CA ASP A 101 -38.38 24.14 -39.38
C ASP A 101 -37.65 22.79 -39.50
N PRO A 102 -38.04 21.75 -38.74
CA PRO A 102 -37.44 20.43 -38.83
C PRO A 102 -37.94 19.62 -40.03
N GLY A 103 -38.99 20.08 -40.74
CA GLY A 103 -39.62 19.36 -41.85
C GLY A 103 -40.39 18.09 -41.43
N LEU A 104 -40.75 17.98 -40.15
CA LEU A 104 -41.41 16.79 -39.57
C LEU A 104 -42.87 17.03 -39.18
N SER A 105 -43.31 18.28 -39.12
CA SER A 105 -44.64 18.70 -38.69
C SER A 105 -44.94 20.06 -39.30
N ASP A 106 -46.23 20.40 -39.39
CA ASP A 106 -46.65 21.77 -39.68
C ASP A 106 -46.24 22.75 -38.56
N HIS A 107 -45.88 22.26 -37.36
CA HIS A 107 -45.26 23.06 -36.30
C HIS A 107 -43.71 23.07 -36.39
N SER A 108 -43.16 24.27 -36.41
CA SER A 108 -41.72 24.54 -36.33
C SER A 108 -41.25 24.68 -34.88
N LEU A 109 -39.99 24.33 -34.63
CA LEU A 109 -39.36 24.43 -33.32
C LEU A 109 -39.02 25.90 -33.01
N VAL A 110 -39.50 26.38 -31.87
CA VAL A 110 -39.16 27.72 -31.33
C VAL A 110 -38.00 27.61 -30.35
N TYR A 111 -36.99 28.49 -30.48
CA TYR A 111 -35.96 28.63 -29.46
C TYR A 111 -35.70 30.08 -29.05
N CYS A 112 -35.19 30.24 -27.83
CA CYS A 112 -34.63 31.48 -27.33
C CYS A 112 -33.39 31.20 -26.47
N VAL A 113 -32.37 32.04 -26.61
CA VAL A 113 -31.10 31.97 -25.88
C VAL A 113 -31.06 33.04 -24.83
N MET A 114 -30.81 32.66 -23.57
CA MET A 114 -30.80 33.56 -22.43
C MET A 114 -29.46 33.49 -21.69
N LYS A 115 -28.90 34.64 -21.32
CA LYS A 115 -27.71 34.69 -20.47
C LYS A 115 -28.10 34.40 -19.03
N SER A 116 -27.91 33.16 -18.59
CA SER A 116 -27.97 32.81 -17.17
C SER A 116 -26.72 33.32 -16.46
N GLY A 117 -26.88 33.92 -15.28
CA GLY A 117 -25.75 34.35 -14.46
C GLY A 117 -24.85 33.16 -14.09
N ARG A 118 -23.53 33.34 -14.05
CA ARG A 118 -22.62 32.27 -13.62
C ARG A 118 -22.91 31.90 -12.16
N TYR A 119 -23.41 30.70 -11.91
CA TYR A 119 -23.49 30.15 -10.56
C TYR A 119 -22.08 30.12 -9.96
N ARG A 120 -21.85 30.87 -8.87
CA ARG A 120 -20.62 30.79 -8.08
C ARG A 120 -20.88 29.82 -6.93
N ALA A 121 -20.14 28.71 -6.90
CA ALA A 121 -20.19 27.80 -5.77
C ALA A 121 -19.84 28.54 -4.46
N PRO A 122 -20.49 28.22 -3.33
CA PRO A 122 -20.19 28.86 -2.06
C PRO A 122 -18.71 28.62 -1.65
N PRO A 123 -18.04 29.59 -0.99
CA PRO A 123 -16.66 29.42 -0.53
C PRO A 123 -16.51 28.22 0.41
N LYS A 124 -15.43 27.45 0.26
CA LYS A 124 -15.07 26.34 1.15
C LYS A 124 -13.84 26.70 1.98
N THR A 125 -13.96 26.64 3.30
CA THR A 125 -12.82 26.78 4.22
C THR A 125 -12.09 25.45 4.34
N ILE A 126 -10.76 25.47 4.20
CA ILE A 126 -9.89 24.32 4.47
C ILE A 126 -8.96 24.66 5.63
N GLN A 127 -8.71 23.68 6.51
CA GLN A 127 -7.72 23.79 7.57
C GLN A 127 -6.53 22.90 7.23
N PHE A 128 -5.32 23.41 7.41
CA PHE A 128 -4.09 22.67 7.18
C PHE A 128 -3.02 23.07 8.19
N ARG A 129 -2.07 22.17 8.42
CA ARG A 129 -0.89 22.47 9.23
C ARG A 129 0.16 23.10 8.31
N SER A 130 0.50 24.36 8.53
CA SER A 130 1.59 25.02 7.81
C SER A 130 2.94 24.56 8.35
N TYR A 131 3.84 24.14 7.46
CA TYR A 131 5.22 23.74 7.78
C TYR A 131 6.23 24.86 7.45
N LYS A 132 5.78 26.07 7.13
CA LYS A 132 6.66 27.18 6.73
C LYS A 132 7.74 27.51 7.78
N ASN A 133 7.39 27.36 9.06
CA ASN A 133 8.29 27.59 10.19
C ASN A 133 8.61 26.28 10.94
N TYR A 134 8.53 25.13 10.26
CA TYR A 134 8.82 23.85 10.87
C TYR A 134 10.31 23.76 11.22
N ASN A 135 10.59 23.52 12.51
CA ASN A 135 11.93 23.21 12.98
C ASN A 135 11.94 21.77 13.50
N ARG A 136 12.78 20.93 12.90
CA ARG A 136 12.86 19.50 13.16
C ARG A 136 13.30 19.20 14.60
N ASP A 137 14.31 19.89 15.09
CA ASP A 137 14.97 19.51 16.33
C ASP A 137 14.09 19.69 17.58
N PRO A 138 13.43 20.86 17.82
CA PRO A 138 12.50 21.00 18.93
C PRO A 138 11.28 20.08 18.77
N PHE A 139 10.77 19.92 17.56
CA PHE A 139 9.62 19.04 17.29
C PHE A 139 9.92 17.58 17.67
N VAL A 140 11.06 17.04 17.22
CA VAL A 140 11.46 15.67 17.54
C VAL A 140 11.75 15.53 19.04
N SER A 141 12.34 16.54 19.66
CA SER A 141 12.62 16.54 21.10
C SER A 141 11.33 16.47 21.93
N GLU A 142 10.35 17.32 21.65
CA GLU A 142 9.04 17.31 22.33
C GLU A 142 8.30 16.00 22.11
N LEU A 143 8.25 15.52 20.86
CA LEU A 143 7.62 14.26 20.54
C LEU A 143 8.26 13.08 21.29
N ARG A 144 9.59 13.09 21.38
CA ARG A 144 10.34 12.07 22.14
C ARG A 144 10.02 12.15 23.63
N GLN A 145 9.95 13.34 24.21
CA GLN A 145 9.60 13.52 25.62
C GLN A 145 8.22 12.93 25.95
N VAL A 146 7.23 13.22 25.10
CA VAL A 146 5.86 12.66 25.23
C VAL A 146 5.87 11.14 25.04
N ALA A 147 6.67 10.63 24.08
CA ALA A 147 6.78 9.20 23.85
C ALA A 147 7.41 8.48 25.05
N GLU A 148 8.48 9.01 25.65
CA GLU A 148 9.11 8.40 26.83
C GLU A 148 8.19 8.41 28.06
N SER A 149 7.35 9.44 28.23
CA SER A 149 6.44 9.52 29.38
C SER A 149 5.22 8.61 29.25
N HIS A 150 4.63 8.50 28.05
CA HIS A 150 3.38 7.76 27.83
C HIS A 150 3.58 6.37 27.21
N ALA A 151 4.70 6.14 26.53
CA ALA A 151 5.01 4.90 25.81
C ALA A 151 6.51 4.52 25.92
N PRO A 152 7.03 4.34 27.15
CA PRO A 152 8.45 4.07 27.37
C PRO A 152 8.90 2.75 26.73
N ILE A 153 10.13 2.74 26.20
CA ILE A 153 10.75 1.51 25.71
C ILE A 153 10.94 0.53 26.87
N ARG A 154 10.46 -0.70 26.71
CA ARG A 154 10.68 -1.79 27.67
C ARG A 154 11.42 -2.94 27.00
N THR A 155 12.51 -3.37 27.61
CA THR A 155 13.21 -4.60 27.22
C THR A 155 12.75 -5.78 28.06
N SER A 156 12.43 -6.89 27.41
CA SER A 156 12.08 -8.15 28.07
C SER A 156 12.91 -9.30 27.50
N ARG A 157 13.37 -10.20 28.38
CA ARG A 157 14.07 -11.42 27.96
C ARG A 157 13.05 -12.47 27.55
N VAL A 158 13.03 -12.80 26.26
CA VAL A 158 12.20 -13.89 25.73
C VAL A 158 12.98 -15.20 25.70
N ARG A 159 12.27 -16.34 25.75
CA ARG A 159 12.89 -17.64 25.51
C ARG A 159 13.39 -17.66 24.06
N GLY A 160 14.62 -18.13 23.86
CA GLY A 160 15.17 -18.34 22.52
C GLY A 160 14.43 -19.45 21.78
N PHE A 161 14.76 -19.62 20.50
CA PHE A 161 14.22 -20.69 19.66
C PHE A 161 14.51 -22.08 20.24
N SER A 162 13.60 -23.03 19.97
CA SER A 162 13.81 -24.43 20.30
C SER A 162 15.12 -24.92 19.68
N ILE A 163 15.98 -25.51 20.50
CA ILE A 163 17.26 -26.03 20.07
C ILE A 163 16.99 -27.38 19.37
N PRO A 164 17.21 -27.52 18.05
CA PRO A 164 16.70 -28.67 17.30
C PRO A 164 17.25 -30.03 17.75
N TRP A 165 18.49 -30.06 18.26
CA TRP A 165 19.09 -31.28 18.79
C TRP A 165 18.67 -31.59 20.24
N LEU A 166 17.98 -30.68 20.94
CA LEU A 166 17.58 -30.87 22.33
C LEU A 166 16.24 -31.61 22.40
N ASN A 167 16.32 -32.94 22.41
CA ASN A 167 15.14 -33.80 22.55
C ASN A 167 14.69 -33.95 24.03
N SER A 168 13.51 -34.56 24.22
CA SER A 168 12.92 -34.82 25.54
C SER A 168 13.83 -35.67 26.43
N HIS A 169 14.50 -36.68 25.85
CA HIS A 169 15.40 -37.56 26.59
C HIS A 169 16.59 -36.81 27.22
N VAL A 170 17.24 -35.91 26.46
CA VAL A 170 18.32 -35.05 26.99
C VAL A 170 17.78 -34.12 28.08
N THR A 171 16.61 -33.53 27.85
CA THR A 171 15.95 -32.63 28.81
C THR A 171 15.63 -33.34 30.12
N ASP A 172 15.12 -34.56 30.08
CA ASP A 172 14.83 -35.38 31.27
C ASP A 172 16.09 -35.72 32.06
N LEU A 173 17.18 -36.06 31.38
CA LEU A 173 18.47 -36.30 32.03
C LEU A 173 19.01 -35.02 32.68
N MET A 174 18.88 -33.87 32.02
CA MET A 174 19.26 -32.56 32.59
C MET A 174 18.42 -32.24 33.84
N ASN A 175 17.12 -32.48 33.81
CA ASN A 175 16.22 -32.27 34.94
C ASN A 175 16.56 -33.18 36.12
N LYS A 176 16.78 -34.48 35.87
CA LYS A 176 17.23 -35.45 36.89
C LYS A 176 18.57 -35.04 37.49
N CYS A 177 19.52 -34.65 36.65
CA CYS A 177 20.84 -34.15 37.08
C CYS A 177 20.71 -32.92 37.98
N ASN A 178 19.93 -31.91 37.56
CA ASN A 178 19.68 -30.69 38.33
C ASN A 178 18.97 -30.96 39.66
N ASN A 179 18.03 -31.91 39.70
CA ASN A 179 17.34 -32.31 40.92
C ASN A 179 18.34 -32.90 41.94
N HIS A 180 19.18 -33.84 41.51
CA HIS A 180 20.21 -34.42 42.38
C HIS A 180 21.26 -33.39 42.80
N LEU A 181 21.63 -32.44 41.93
CA LEU A 181 22.51 -31.33 42.29
C LEU A 181 21.89 -30.46 43.40
N LYS A 182 20.60 -30.12 43.28
CA LYS A 182 19.88 -29.35 44.30
C LYS A 182 19.86 -30.08 45.64
N LYS A 183 19.56 -31.39 45.63
CA LYS A 183 19.56 -32.24 46.85
C LYS A 183 20.95 -32.41 47.46
N ALA A 184 21.99 -32.58 46.63
CA ALA A 184 23.37 -32.72 47.09
C ALA A 184 23.88 -31.44 47.76
N LYS A 185 23.53 -30.26 47.22
CA LYS A 185 23.87 -28.95 47.80
C LYS A 185 23.12 -28.66 49.10
N GLY A 186 21.84 -29.03 49.18
CA GLY A 186 21.00 -28.78 50.37
C GLY A 186 21.37 -29.66 51.56
N ASN A 187 21.60 -30.97 51.34
CA ASN A 187 21.69 -31.96 52.43
C ASN A 187 23.10 -32.56 52.59
N LYS A 188 24.13 -32.04 51.90
CA LYS A 188 25.51 -32.58 51.85
C LYS A 188 25.58 -34.12 51.66
N SER A 189 24.59 -34.69 50.97
CA SER A 189 24.45 -36.15 50.83
C SER A 189 25.43 -36.72 49.81
N SER A 190 26.33 -37.61 50.27
CA SER A 190 27.31 -38.30 49.43
C SER A 190 26.69 -39.15 48.31
N ILE A 191 25.50 -39.73 48.57
CA ILE A 191 24.74 -40.52 47.59
C ILE A 191 24.25 -39.63 46.46
N HIS A 192 23.71 -38.45 46.76
CA HIS A 192 23.27 -37.51 45.73
C HIS A 192 24.44 -36.91 44.95
N TRP A 193 25.60 -36.72 45.57
CA TRP A 193 26.83 -36.35 44.85
C TRP A 193 27.28 -37.44 43.86
N ARG A 194 27.20 -38.72 44.24
CA ARG A 194 27.49 -39.84 43.32
C ARG A 194 26.50 -39.86 42.15
N LEU A 195 25.19 -39.84 42.43
CA LEU A 195 24.16 -39.83 41.40
C LEU A 195 24.26 -38.61 40.46
N TYR A 196 24.59 -37.44 40.99
CA TYR A 196 24.86 -36.25 40.18
C TYR A 196 26.04 -36.46 39.22
N ARG A 197 27.17 -37.01 39.68
CA ARG A 197 28.33 -37.28 38.82
C ARG A 197 27.99 -38.25 37.69
N ASP A 198 27.28 -39.33 38.00
CA ASP A 198 26.85 -40.31 37.01
C ASP A 198 25.89 -39.69 35.98
N LEU A 199 24.91 -38.92 36.45
CA LEU A 199 23.95 -38.23 35.59
C LEU A 199 24.60 -37.12 34.76
N ARG A 200 25.58 -36.39 35.29
CA ARG A 200 26.34 -35.38 34.55
C ARG A 200 27.10 -36.00 33.37
N ASN A 201 27.70 -37.17 33.59
CA ASN A 201 28.38 -37.92 32.54
C ASN A 201 27.39 -38.42 31.48
N LYS A 202 26.24 -38.96 31.91
CA LYS A 202 25.15 -39.37 31.01
C LYS A 202 24.61 -38.19 30.20
N VAL A 203 24.33 -37.04 30.83
CA VAL A 203 23.90 -35.81 30.14
C VAL A 203 24.93 -35.38 29.12
N SER A 204 26.22 -35.36 29.49
CA SER A 204 27.30 -34.96 28.58
C SER A 204 27.38 -35.88 27.36
N HIS A 205 27.23 -37.19 27.56
CA HIS A 205 27.19 -38.17 26.48
C HIS A 205 25.95 -37.99 25.60
N SER A 206 24.76 -37.87 26.18
CA SER A 206 23.50 -37.70 25.45
C SER A 206 23.47 -36.39 24.66
N ILE A 207 24.04 -35.30 25.18
CA ILE A 207 24.19 -34.04 24.43
C ILE A 207 25.12 -34.22 23.23
N LYS A 208 26.28 -34.85 23.42
CA LYS A 208 27.23 -35.10 22.32
C LYS A 208 26.58 -35.95 21.23
N LYS A 209 25.90 -37.02 21.63
CA LYS A 209 25.17 -37.91 20.72
C LYS A 209 24.06 -37.17 19.97
N ALA A 210 23.17 -36.48 20.68
CA ALA A 210 22.05 -35.78 20.06
C ALA A 210 22.50 -34.67 19.08
N LYS A 211 23.59 -33.95 19.40
CA LYS A 211 24.22 -33.01 18.47
C LYS A 211 24.77 -33.71 17.23
N SER A 212 25.51 -34.80 17.42
CA SER A 212 26.08 -35.58 16.33
C SER A 212 24.98 -36.08 15.40
N ASP A 213 24.00 -36.80 15.93
CA ASP A 213 22.89 -37.38 15.18
C ASP A 213 22.14 -36.29 14.38
N TYR A 214 21.84 -35.16 15.04
CA TYR A 214 21.16 -34.04 14.38
C TYR A 214 21.95 -33.47 13.19
N TYR A 215 23.21 -33.08 13.39
CA TYR A 215 23.99 -32.46 12.31
C TYR A 215 24.36 -33.47 11.22
N THR A 216 24.62 -34.72 11.57
CA THR A 216 24.84 -35.80 10.59
C THR A 216 23.62 -35.96 9.70
N ASN A 217 22.43 -36.09 10.27
CA ASN A 217 21.19 -36.21 9.49
C ASN A 217 20.91 -34.94 8.67
N LEU A 218 21.10 -33.76 9.25
CA LEU A 218 20.92 -32.49 8.56
C LEU A 218 21.80 -32.37 7.30
N ILE A 219 23.07 -32.77 7.41
CA ILE A 219 24.02 -32.74 6.29
C ILE A 219 23.65 -33.77 5.23
N ILE A 220 23.36 -35.01 5.65
CA ILE A 220 22.97 -36.09 4.74
C ILE A 220 21.70 -35.70 3.97
N ASP A 221 20.67 -35.22 4.65
CA ASP A 221 19.41 -34.85 3.99
C ASP A 221 19.57 -33.62 3.09
N SER A 222 20.35 -32.62 3.50
CA SER A 222 20.61 -31.43 2.69
C SER A 222 21.45 -31.73 1.44
N SER A 223 22.32 -32.74 1.49
CA SER A 223 23.14 -33.16 0.34
C SER A 223 22.34 -33.79 -0.81
N LYS A 224 21.12 -34.27 -0.54
CA LYS A 224 20.24 -34.90 -1.55
C LYS A 224 19.63 -33.88 -2.52
N SER A 225 19.53 -32.61 -2.13
CA SER A 225 18.86 -31.57 -2.92
C SER A 225 19.83 -30.73 -3.74
N SER A 226 20.87 -30.15 -3.11
CA SER A 226 21.87 -29.36 -3.83
C SER A 226 23.17 -29.18 -3.04
N ALA A 227 24.27 -28.91 -3.76
CA ALA A 227 25.55 -28.53 -3.14
C ALA A 227 25.43 -27.25 -2.29
N LYS A 228 24.56 -26.31 -2.67
CA LYS A 228 24.30 -25.08 -1.91
C LYS A 228 23.66 -25.38 -0.55
N ASP A 229 22.74 -26.33 -0.51
CA ASP A 229 22.05 -26.74 0.71
C ASP A 229 22.97 -27.53 1.64
N PHE A 230 23.80 -28.41 1.08
CA PHE A 230 24.89 -29.07 1.81
C PHE A 230 25.80 -28.06 2.50
N TRP A 231 26.34 -27.08 1.76
CA TRP A 231 27.25 -26.08 2.32
C TRP A 231 26.57 -25.19 3.35
N ARG A 232 25.27 -24.92 3.20
CA ARG A 232 24.48 -24.18 4.20
C ARG A 232 24.34 -24.97 5.50
N ALA A 233 24.06 -26.27 5.43
CA ALA A 233 23.98 -27.14 6.60
C ALA A 233 25.35 -27.34 7.26
N PHE A 234 26.38 -27.61 6.48
CA PHE A 234 27.75 -27.81 6.97
C PHE A 234 28.30 -26.57 7.69
N LYS A 235 28.03 -25.36 7.19
CA LYS A 235 28.44 -24.12 7.88
C LYS A 235 27.87 -23.97 9.28
N GLN A 236 26.76 -24.65 9.61
CA GLN A 236 26.19 -24.60 10.97
C GLN A 236 27.01 -25.40 11.99
N THR A 237 27.90 -26.29 11.55
CA THR A 237 28.78 -27.08 12.44
C THR A 237 30.11 -26.40 12.70
N LEU A 238 30.46 -25.39 11.90
CA LEU A 238 31.70 -24.66 12.02
C LEU A 238 31.57 -23.49 13.01
N PRO A 239 32.64 -23.12 13.71
CA PRO A 239 32.71 -21.85 14.43
C PRO A 239 32.41 -20.70 13.46
N SER A 240 31.50 -19.81 13.85
CA SER A 240 31.18 -18.61 13.06
C SER A 240 32.41 -17.70 13.01
N SER A 241 33.15 -17.73 11.90
CA SER A 241 34.11 -16.68 11.58
C SER A 241 33.31 -15.48 11.06
N LYS A 242 33.11 -14.47 11.91
CA LYS A 242 32.52 -13.19 11.50
C LYS A 242 33.54 -12.26 10.82
N THR A 243 34.76 -12.72 10.62
CA THR A 243 35.82 -11.90 10.03
C THR A 243 36.00 -12.31 8.57
N SER A 244 35.29 -11.63 7.67
CA SER A 244 35.62 -11.67 6.25
C SER A 244 36.83 -10.77 6.02
N SER A 245 38.02 -11.28 6.35
CA SER A 245 39.26 -10.64 5.91
C SER A 245 39.48 -10.99 4.44
N ARG A 246 39.52 -9.98 3.58
CA ARG A 246 39.85 -10.16 2.16
C ARG A 246 41.31 -10.60 2.06
N ILE A 247 41.55 -11.75 1.43
CA ILE A 247 42.91 -12.16 1.09
C ILE A 247 43.42 -11.20 0.01
N THR A 248 44.42 -10.39 0.34
CA THR A 248 44.99 -9.36 -0.55
C THR A 248 46.26 -9.83 -1.26
N ASN A 249 46.91 -10.85 -0.72
CA ASN A 249 48.16 -11.37 -1.22
C ASN A 249 48.36 -12.85 -0.85
N LEU A 250 49.10 -13.58 -1.68
CA LEU A 250 49.48 -14.98 -1.48
C LEU A 250 50.94 -15.14 -1.89
N LEU A 251 51.78 -15.72 -1.03
CA LEU A 251 53.14 -16.12 -1.41
C LEU A 251 53.07 -17.56 -1.95
N ALA A 252 53.38 -17.76 -3.22
CA ALA A 252 53.42 -19.07 -3.86
C ALA A 252 54.70 -19.19 -4.69
N ASP A 253 55.45 -20.29 -4.51
CA ASP A 253 56.71 -20.57 -5.22
C ASP A 253 57.73 -19.42 -5.17
N GLY A 254 57.80 -18.73 -4.02
CA GLY A 254 58.70 -17.59 -3.81
C GLY A 254 58.21 -16.26 -4.41
N ALA A 255 57.08 -16.24 -5.13
CA ALA A 255 56.51 -15.04 -5.72
C ALA A 255 55.31 -14.50 -4.93
N LEU A 256 55.28 -13.18 -4.69
CA LEU A 256 54.16 -12.51 -4.02
C LEU A 256 53.06 -12.18 -5.04
N LEU A 257 51.95 -12.91 -4.96
CA LEU A 257 50.78 -12.73 -5.82
C LEU A 257 49.81 -11.74 -5.15
N THR A 258 49.48 -10.64 -5.83
CA THR A 258 48.56 -9.60 -5.33
C THR A 258 47.27 -9.48 -6.15
N SER A 259 47.22 -10.08 -7.34
CA SER A 259 46.04 -10.04 -8.20
C SER A 259 45.04 -11.15 -7.84
N ALA A 260 43.74 -10.83 -7.83
CA ALA A 260 42.70 -11.80 -7.51
C ALA A 260 42.69 -13.00 -8.47
N GLN A 261 42.98 -12.76 -9.75
CA GLN A 261 43.04 -13.81 -10.78
C GLN A 261 44.21 -14.76 -10.54
N SER A 262 45.41 -14.24 -10.27
CA SER A 262 46.58 -15.09 -9.99
C SER A 262 46.37 -15.90 -8.71
N ILE A 263 45.84 -15.30 -7.66
CA ILE A 263 45.53 -15.99 -6.40
C ILE A 263 44.52 -17.13 -6.64
N ALA A 264 43.43 -16.86 -7.37
CA ALA A 264 42.41 -17.87 -7.68
C ALA A 264 42.95 -19.01 -8.55
N SER A 265 43.74 -18.70 -9.58
CA SER A 265 44.39 -19.68 -10.43
C SER A 265 45.35 -20.56 -9.65
N THR A 266 46.17 -20.00 -8.76
CA THR A 266 47.09 -20.76 -7.90
C THR A 266 46.33 -21.70 -6.96
N PHE A 267 45.26 -21.23 -6.32
CA PHE A 267 44.41 -22.10 -5.49
C PHE A 267 43.77 -23.23 -6.29
N ASN A 268 43.24 -22.93 -7.47
CA ASN A 268 42.59 -23.93 -8.31
C ASN A 268 43.62 -24.99 -8.74
N THR A 269 44.78 -24.58 -9.23
CA THR A 269 45.88 -25.49 -9.59
C THR A 269 46.30 -26.35 -8.40
N TYR A 270 46.43 -25.76 -7.20
CA TYR A 270 46.76 -26.50 -6.00
C TYR A 270 45.68 -27.55 -5.67
N PHE A 271 44.41 -27.16 -5.53
CA PHE A 271 43.36 -28.08 -5.06
C PHE A 271 42.94 -29.12 -6.11
N VAL A 272 43.09 -28.85 -7.41
CA VAL A 272 42.88 -29.87 -8.46
C VAL A 272 43.97 -30.93 -8.41
N ASN A 273 45.20 -30.55 -8.07
CA ASN A 273 46.35 -31.47 -8.09
C ASN A 273 46.71 -32.04 -6.71
N VAL A 274 46.19 -31.48 -5.61
CA VAL A 274 46.51 -31.94 -4.24
C VAL A 274 46.20 -33.43 -4.06
N GLY A 275 45.13 -33.92 -4.68
CA GLY A 275 44.81 -35.35 -4.68
C GLY A 275 45.88 -36.21 -5.35
N LYS A 276 46.42 -35.76 -6.49
CA LYS A 276 47.49 -36.46 -7.22
C LYS A 276 48.80 -36.45 -6.42
N PHE A 277 49.17 -35.30 -5.85
CA PHE A 277 50.37 -35.15 -5.03
C PHE A 277 50.32 -36.00 -3.74
N LEU A 278 49.14 -36.11 -3.13
CA LEU A 278 48.96 -36.97 -1.97
C LEU A 278 49.07 -38.45 -2.35
N VAL A 279 48.51 -38.86 -3.49
CA VAL A 279 48.62 -40.24 -4.00
C VAL A 279 50.08 -40.60 -4.34
N GLU A 280 50.83 -39.68 -4.96
CA GLU A 280 52.27 -39.87 -5.24
C GLU A 280 53.10 -40.02 -3.97
N LYS A 281 52.75 -39.32 -2.88
CA LYS A 281 53.39 -39.47 -1.57
C LYS A 281 52.97 -40.73 -0.79
N ILE A 282 51.91 -41.41 -1.23
CA ILE A 282 51.40 -42.65 -0.61
C ILE A 282 51.99 -43.89 -1.31
N VAL A 283 52.75 -43.74 -2.41
CA VAL A 283 53.45 -44.87 -3.04
C VAL A 283 54.37 -45.53 -1.99
N PRO A 284 54.18 -46.82 -1.68
CA PRO A 284 54.96 -47.49 -0.66
C PRO A 284 56.36 -47.79 -1.20
N GLU A 285 57.40 -47.23 -0.57
CA GLU A 285 58.75 -47.81 -0.64
C GLU A 285 58.67 -49.29 -0.22
N PRO A 286 59.41 -50.21 -0.88
CA PRO A 286 59.40 -51.62 -0.52
C PRO A 286 59.85 -51.80 0.93
N SER A 287 59.09 -52.59 1.67
CA SER A 287 59.16 -52.72 3.12
C SER A 287 60.57 -52.83 3.69
N SER A 288 60.90 -51.96 4.65
CA SER A 288 61.61 -52.40 5.84
C SER A 288 61.16 -51.64 7.09
N ARG A 289 60.47 -52.39 7.96
CA ARG A 289 60.25 -52.19 9.40
C ARG A 289 59.53 -50.91 9.84
N LEU A 290 58.26 -51.12 10.22
CA LEU A 290 57.52 -50.30 11.18
C LEU A 290 58.37 -50.01 12.42
N SER A 291 58.73 -48.74 12.62
CA SER A 291 59.02 -48.22 13.95
C SER A 291 58.30 -46.88 14.15
N LYS A 292 57.47 -46.88 15.19
CA LYS A 292 56.89 -45.75 15.95
C LYS A 292 56.76 -44.40 15.22
N VAL A 293 55.52 -43.99 14.99
CA VAL A 293 55.14 -42.58 14.80
C VAL A 293 55.45 -41.82 16.10
N GLY A 294 56.60 -41.16 16.14
CA GLY A 294 56.99 -40.19 17.16
C GLY A 294 56.72 -38.76 16.65
N SER A 295 55.82 -38.07 17.35
CA SER A 295 55.73 -36.61 17.56
C SER A 295 56.40 -35.66 16.55
N ILE A 296 55.58 -34.83 15.89
CA ILE A 296 56.06 -33.57 15.30
C ILE A 296 56.09 -32.51 16.42
N LEU A 297 57.31 -32.06 16.72
CA LEU A 297 57.60 -30.82 17.43
C LEU A 297 57.44 -29.65 16.45
N ILE A 298 56.75 -28.59 16.86
CA ILE A 298 56.78 -27.29 16.20
C ILE A 298 57.68 -26.40 17.06
N SER A 299 58.81 -25.98 16.50
CA SER A 299 59.68 -24.94 17.10
C SER A 299 59.00 -23.59 16.98
N ALA A 300 58.92 -22.88 18.10
CA ALA A 300 58.77 -21.43 18.12
C ALA A 300 59.97 -20.92 18.92
N ASP A 301 60.86 -20.19 18.25
CA ASP A 301 62.06 -19.63 18.88
C ASP A 301 61.69 -18.60 19.96
N ASP A 302 62.25 -18.84 21.14
CA ASP A 302 62.76 -17.95 22.18
C ASP A 302 61.95 -16.71 22.64
N ILE A 303 61.40 -16.86 23.86
CA ILE A 303 61.32 -15.77 24.85
C ILE A 303 61.98 -16.31 26.13
N PRO A 304 63.01 -15.64 26.70
CA PRO A 304 63.65 -16.10 27.92
C PRO A 304 62.74 -15.83 29.12
N LEU A 305 62.51 -16.85 29.95
CA LEU A 305 61.98 -16.67 31.29
C LEU A 305 63.10 -16.85 32.30
N ASP A 306 63.42 -15.74 32.95
CA ASP A 306 64.20 -15.67 34.17
C ASP A 306 63.67 -16.64 35.24
N ASN A 307 64.65 -17.15 36.00
CA ASN A 307 64.50 -17.76 37.32
C ASN A 307 63.52 -16.98 38.21
N VAL A 308 62.80 -17.67 39.11
CA VAL A 308 62.92 -17.48 40.56
C VAL A 308 62.31 -18.69 41.27
N ASP A 309 63.11 -19.21 42.20
CA ASP A 309 62.89 -20.25 43.20
C ASP A 309 61.63 -20.10 44.06
N SER A 310 61.17 -21.26 44.57
CA SER A 310 60.81 -21.59 45.98
C SER A 310 59.56 -22.45 46.08
#